data_AF-A0A661SU59-F1
#
_entry.id   AF-A0A661SU59-F1
#
_cell.length_a   1.000
_cell.length_b   1.000
_cell.length_c   1.000
_cell.angle_alpha   90.00
_cell.angle_beta   90.00
_cell.angle_gamma   90.00
#
_symmetry.space_group_name_H-M   'P 1'
#
loop_
_entity.id
_entity.type
_entity.pdbx_description
1 polymer ?
#
loop_
_entity_poly.entity_id
_entity_poly.type
_entity_poly.pdbx_seq_one_letter_code
_entity_poly.pdbx_strand_id
1 'polypeptide(L)'
;MNTSKIKAYAPRARQEFIQAVSERANVFGIFDDQNIEPLEISGDVALIGGRVFSKEEGELREKLVCRVRREGFSQLMEACAYTWFNRFVAIRYMELHDFLGHGFRVVSNPGGSDIPEILENAADLEFDGLKKEKVIELRLAGDRDNELYRLLIVAQCNALHKAMPFLFDRIDSETRLLLPDSLLHSNSPIRRLVNDIDEDSWQEVEIIGWIYQFYISEKKDQVIGKVVRSEDIPAATQLFTPNWIVKYMVQNTLGRMWLATYPDSDLKDKMEYYIEPAEQKPEVQAELDRITPNELNPEDITFLDPACGSGHILIEAYAIFKEIYLERGYRTRDIPKLILEKNIFGLDICDRAAQLACFAVLMKAR
;
A
#
# COMPACT_ATOMS: atom_id res chain seq x y z
N MET A 1 8.18 -15.16 8.54
CA MET A 1 8.98 -14.07 7.94
C MET A 1 9.93 -13.48 8.98
N ASN A 2 11.18 -13.18 8.61
CA ASN A 2 12.13 -12.48 9.46
C ASN A 2 11.91 -10.95 9.35
N THR A 3 11.51 -10.30 10.44
CA THR A 3 11.14 -8.87 10.45
C THR A 3 12.29 -7.93 10.83
N SER A 4 13.49 -8.45 11.15
CA SER A 4 14.59 -7.63 11.67
C SER A 4 15.08 -6.56 10.69
N LYS A 5 15.25 -6.94 9.41
CA LYS A 5 15.63 -6.02 8.32
C LYS A 5 14.57 -4.95 8.09
N ILE A 6 13.29 -5.33 8.10
CA ILE A 6 12.16 -4.42 7.95
C ILE A 6 12.12 -3.40 9.09
N LYS A 7 12.33 -3.86 10.33
CA LYS A 7 12.38 -3.03 11.54
C LYS A 7 13.50 -2.00 11.50
N ALA A 8 14.63 -2.32 10.87
CA ALA A 8 15.74 -1.39 10.68
C ALA A 8 15.48 -0.41 9.52
N TYR A 9 14.88 -0.88 8.43
CA TYR A 9 14.63 -0.10 7.22
C TYR A 9 13.53 0.95 7.41
N ALA A 10 12.34 0.55 7.88
CA ALA A 10 11.14 1.36 7.71
C ALA A 10 11.14 2.71 8.48
N PRO A 11 11.63 2.79 9.74
CA PRO A 11 11.75 4.08 10.43
C PRO A 11 12.71 5.03 9.70
N ARG A 12 13.85 4.51 9.20
CA ARG A 12 14.81 5.31 8.43
C ARG A 12 14.19 5.80 7.13
N ALA A 13 13.50 4.92 6.41
CA ALA A 13 12.81 5.27 5.17
C ALA A 13 11.78 6.39 5.38
N ARG A 14 11.04 6.38 6.50
CA ARG A 14 10.13 7.49 6.85
C ARG A 14 10.83 8.83 6.86
N GLN A 15 11.93 8.94 7.61
CA GLN A 15 12.68 10.20 7.74
C GLN A 15 13.27 10.62 6.38
N GLU A 16 13.86 9.67 5.65
CA GLU A 16 14.45 9.91 4.32
C GLU A 16 13.39 10.38 3.29
N PHE A 17 12.20 9.79 3.27
CA PHE A 17 11.13 10.23 2.38
C PHE A 17 10.56 11.60 2.77
N ILE A 18 10.41 11.89 4.07
CA ILE A 18 9.97 13.22 4.54
C ILE A 18 10.98 14.29 4.10
N GLN A 19 12.27 14.03 4.32
CA GLN A 19 13.33 14.92 3.88
C GLN A 19 13.29 15.12 2.36
N ALA A 20 13.25 14.04 1.58
CA ALA A 20 13.31 14.11 0.13
C ALA A 20 12.10 14.84 -0.49
N VAL A 21 10.91 14.63 0.08
CA VAL A 21 9.69 15.37 -0.31
C VAL A 21 9.77 16.85 0.07
N SER A 22 10.33 17.17 1.24
CA SER A 22 10.53 18.56 1.68
C SER A 22 11.55 19.28 0.79
N GLU A 23 12.63 18.62 0.40
CA GLU A 23 13.62 19.15 -0.55
C GLU A 23 12.99 19.44 -1.91
N ARG A 24 12.03 18.62 -2.35
CA ARG A 24 11.24 18.91 -3.55
C ARG A 24 10.35 20.14 -3.38
N ALA A 25 9.67 20.28 -2.26
CA ALA A 25 8.87 21.47 -1.98
C ALA A 25 9.73 22.76 -2.02
N ASN A 26 10.96 22.69 -1.48
CA ASN A 26 11.92 23.80 -1.53
C ASN A 26 12.30 24.20 -2.96
N VAL A 27 12.37 23.23 -3.90
CA VAL A 27 12.62 23.55 -5.32
C VAL A 27 11.51 24.45 -5.88
N PHE A 28 10.27 24.26 -5.43
CA PHE A 28 9.10 25.06 -5.78
C PHE A 28 8.85 26.24 -4.82
N GLY A 29 9.87 26.66 -4.09
CA GLY A 29 9.83 27.84 -3.20
C GLY A 29 8.83 27.71 -2.07
N ILE A 30 8.61 26.51 -1.54
CA ILE A 30 7.78 26.25 -0.35
C ILE A 30 8.71 25.67 0.71
N PHE A 31 9.12 26.49 1.70
CA PHE A 31 10.12 26.09 2.69
C PHE A 31 9.51 25.76 4.06
N ASP A 32 8.49 26.52 4.46
CA ASP A 32 7.71 26.29 5.68
C ASP A 32 6.35 27.04 5.59
N ASP A 33 5.59 27.08 6.69
CA ASP A 33 4.27 27.72 6.76
C ASP A 33 4.29 29.23 6.47
N GLN A 34 5.41 29.89 6.70
CA GLN A 34 5.57 31.35 6.62
C GLN A 34 6.46 31.76 5.44
N ASN A 35 7.33 30.88 4.99
CA ASN A 35 8.29 31.12 3.93
C ASN A 35 7.87 30.41 2.63
N ILE A 36 7.06 31.11 1.86
CA ILE A 36 6.54 30.68 0.56
C ILE A 36 6.82 31.78 -0.46
N GLU A 37 7.65 31.48 -1.45
CA GLU A 37 8.01 32.40 -2.53
C GLU A 37 6.78 32.78 -3.37
N PRO A 38 6.71 34.01 -3.91
CA PRO A 38 5.62 34.41 -4.80
C PRO A 38 5.71 33.64 -6.13
N LEU A 39 4.54 33.38 -6.73
CA LEU A 39 4.41 32.88 -8.09
C LEU A 39 4.09 34.03 -9.04
N GLU A 40 4.89 34.18 -10.08
CA GLU A 40 4.63 35.10 -11.18
C GLU A 40 4.44 34.30 -12.47
N ILE A 41 3.32 34.49 -13.17
CA ILE A 41 3.03 33.83 -14.45
C ILE A 41 3.18 34.84 -15.58
N SER A 42 3.98 34.50 -16.58
CA SER A 42 4.15 35.28 -17.81
C SER A 42 4.11 34.35 -19.02
N GLY A 43 3.00 34.37 -19.76
CA GLY A 43 2.76 33.44 -20.87
C GLY A 43 2.69 31.99 -20.39
N ASP A 44 3.56 31.14 -20.96
CA ASP A 44 3.66 29.70 -20.63
C ASP A 44 4.71 29.40 -19.53
N VAL A 45 5.27 30.44 -18.91
CA VAL A 45 6.32 30.35 -17.90
C VAL A 45 5.81 30.79 -16.54
N ALA A 46 6.21 30.04 -15.51
CA ALA A 46 6.04 30.36 -14.10
C ALA A 46 7.42 30.70 -13.48
N LEU A 47 7.52 31.83 -12.78
CA LEU A 47 8.70 32.25 -12.02
C LEU A 47 8.42 32.11 -10.52
N ILE A 48 9.31 31.39 -9.83
CA ILE A 48 9.23 31.16 -8.38
C ILE A 48 10.63 31.32 -7.78
N GLY A 49 10.83 32.29 -6.88
CA GLY A 49 12.13 32.52 -6.22
C GLY A 49 13.29 32.70 -7.22
N GLY A 50 13.04 33.32 -8.37
CA GLY A 50 14.01 33.50 -9.46
C GLY A 50 14.28 32.26 -10.33
N ARG A 51 13.58 31.15 -10.12
CA ARG A 51 13.66 29.93 -10.94
C ARG A 51 12.50 29.86 -11.93
N VAL A 52 12.76 29.25 -13.09
CA VAL A 52 11.83 29.13 -14.22
C VAL A 52 11.21 27.73 -14.21
N PHE A 53 9.89 27.67 -14.26
CA PHE A 53 9.06 26.46 -14.36
C PHE A 53 8.05 26.61 -15.49
N SER A 54 7.41 25.51 -15.88
CA SER A 54 6.24 25.57 -16.77
C SER A 54 5.03 26.17 -16.05
N LYS A 55 4.11 26.79 -16.80
CA LYS A 55 2.84 27.27 -16.27
C LYS A 55 2.06 26.17 -15.53
N GLU A 56 2.03 24.95 -16.07
CA GLU A 56 1.35 23.80 -15.45
C GLU A 56 1.95 23.46 -14.07
N GLU A 57 3.28 23.46 -13.94
CA GLU A 57 3.94 23.27 -12.65
C GLU A 57 3.63 24.39 -11.66
N GLY A 58 3.58 25.65 -12.12
CA GLY A 58 3.16 26.79 -11.30
C GLY A 58 1.73 26.66 -10.77
N GLU A 59 0.79 26.24 -11.62
CA GLU A 59 -0.61 26.01 -11.24
C GLU A 59 -0.76 24.86 -10.23
N LEU A 60 -0.01 23.77 -10.43
CA LEU A 60 0.03 22.66 -9.46
C LEU A 60 0.68 23.07 -8.14
N ARG A 61 1.71 23.90 -8.20
CA ARG A 61 2.37 24.45 -7.01
C ARG A 61 1.41 25.29 -6.18
N GLU A 62 0.56 26.12 -6.78
CA GLU A 62 -0.43 26.89 -6.00
C GLU A 62 -1.43 25.98 -5.27
N LYS A 63 -1.79 24.83 -5.85
CA LYS A 63 -2.59 23.83 -5.13
C LYS A 63 -1.84 23.30 -3.90
N LEU A 64 -0.54 23.03 -4.00
CA LEU A 64 0.28 22.68 -2.82
C LEU A 64 0.28 23.79 -1.78
N VAL A 65 0.46 25.05 -2.19
CA VAL A 65 0.46 26.20 -1.26
C VAL A 65 -0.88 26.32 -0.55
N CYS A 66 -2.00 26.16 -1.25
CA CYS A 66 -3.32 26.13 -0.62
C CYS A 66 -3.43 25.02 0.44
N ARG A 67 -2.87 23.84 0.18
CA ARG A 67 -2.83 22.74 1.15
C ARG A 67 -1.91 23.03 2.33
N VAL A 68 -0.72 23.57 2.10
CA VAL A 68 0.19 24.01 3.17
C VAL A 68 -0.51 25.00 4.09
N ARG A 69 -1.21 26.00 3.55
CA ARG A 69 -1.94 26.99 4.35
C ARG A 69 -3.09 26.39 5.16
N ARG A 70 -3.65 25.25 4.74
CA ARG A 70 -4.77 24.57 5.40
C ARG A 70 -4.32 23.55 6.43
N GLU A 71 -3.32 22.74 6.09
CA GLU A 71 -2.87 21.55 6.83
C GLU A 71 -1.57 21.81 7.60
N GLY A 72 -0.79 22.81 7.22
CA GLY A 72 0.58 23.01 7.70
C GLY A 72 1.61 22.23 6.87
N PHE A 73 2.78 22.83 6.67
CA PHE A 73 3.87 22.31 5.84
C PHE A 73 4.33 20.93 6.32
N SER A 74 4.66 20.81 7.60
CA SER A 74 5.18 19.56 8.18
C SER A 74 4.19 18.40 8.01
N GLN A 75 2.90 18.65 8.29
CA GLN A 75 1.86 17.65 8.15
C GLN A 75 1.65 17.23 6.69
N LEU A 76 1.68 18.18 5.76
CA LEU A 76 1.58 17.90 4.33
C LEU A 76 2.78 17.08 3.83
N MET A 77 4.01 17.44 4.21
CA MET A 77 5.21 16.71 3.80
C MET A 77 5.19 15.28 4.33
N GLU A 78 4.74 15.06 5.57
CA GLU A 78 4.56 13.72 6.13
C GLU A 78 3.50 12.91 5.35
N ALA A 79 2.37 13.51 5.01
CA ALA A 79 1.33 12.85 4.22
C ALA A 79 1.80 12.49 2.79
N CYS A 80 2.53 13.39 2.13
CA CYS A 80 3.06 13.16 0.79
C CYS A 80 4.20 12.13 0.78
N ALA A 81 5.09 12.17 1.79
CA ALA A 81 6.12 11.16 1.99
C ALA A 81 5.51 9.77 2.17
N TYR A 82 4.48 9.67 2.97
CA TYR A 82 3.73 8.43 3.16
C TYR A 82 3.10 7.92 1.86
N THR A 83 2.48 8.82 1.09
CA THR A 83 1.86 8.46 -0.20
C THR A 83 2.87 7.86 -1.16
N TRP A 84 4.04 8.50 -1.31
CA TRP A 84 5.10 7.96 -2.17
C TRP A 84 5.68 6.67 -1.65
N PHE A 85 5.94 6.59 -0.35
CA PHE A 85 6.43 5.37 0.29
C PHE A 85 5.52 4.17 0.01
N ASN A 86 4.21 4.29 0.25
CA ASN A 86 3.26 3.22 0.02
C ASN A 86 3.20 2.80 -1.45
N ARG A 87 3.25 3.75 -2.39
CA ARG A 87 3.28 3.45 -3.82
C ARG A 87 4.52 2.64 -4.20
N PHE A 88 5.70 2.99 -3.67
CA PHE A 88 6.93 2.23 -3.92
C PHE A 88 6.91 0.83 -3.29
N VAL A 89 6.38 0.70 -2.06
CA VAL A 89 6.20 -0.62 -1.42
C VAL A 89 5.25 -1.50 -2.22
N ALA A 90 4.13 -0.94 -2.70
CA ALA A 90 3.19 -1.66 -3.55
C ALA A 90 3.81 -2.07 -4.89
N ILE A 91 4.51 -1.15 -5.57
CA ILE A 91 5.23 -1.45 -6.82
C ILE A 91 6.27 -2.54 -6.59
N ARG A 92 7.03 -2.48 -5.47
CA ARG A 92 8.03 -3.51 -5.12
C ARG A 92 7.40 -4.87 -4.92
N TYR A 93 6.25 -4.95 -4.25
CA TYR A 93 5.52 -6.20 -4.13
C TYR A 93 5.07 -6.70 -5.51
N MET A 94 4.44 -5.83 -6.31
CA MET A 94 3.89 -6.21 -7.62
C MET A 94 4.96 -6.65 -8.63
N GLU A 95 6.12 -5.99 -8.68
CA GLU A 95 7.18 -6.37 -9.63
C GLU A 95 7.79 -7.74 -9.31
N LEU A 96 7.83 -8.13 -8.03
CA LEU A 96 8.36 -9.43 -7.61
C LEU A 96 7.40 -10.58 -7.93
N HIS A 97 6.12 -10.28 -8.14
CA HIS A 97 5.07 -11.26 -8.45
C HIS A 97 4.56 -11.15 -9.90
N ASP A 98 5.22 -10.35 -10.75
CA ASP A 98 4.83 -10.12 -12.15
C ASP A 98 3.40 -9.55 -12.31
N PHE A 99 2.99 -8.67 -11.40
CA PHE A 99 1.64 -8.08 -11.40
C PHE A 99 1.54 -6.75 -12.13
N LEU A 100 2.64 -6.25 -12.72
CA LEU A 100 2.69 -4.96 -13.42
C LEU A 100 2.28 -5.05 -14.90
N GLY A 101 2.26 -6.25 -15.48
CA GLY A 101 1.70 -6.53 -16.81
C GLY A 101 2.58 -6.20 -18.01
N HIS A 102 3.63 -5.39 -17.85
CA HIS A 102 4.58 -5.05 -18.93
C HIS A 102 5.89 -5.85 -18.86
N GLY A 103 6.08 -6.72 -17.86
CA GLY A 103 7.20 -7.66 -17.78
C GLY A 103 8.55 -7.08 -17.34
N PHE A 104 8.62 -5.84 -16.87
CA PHE A 104 9.86 -5.23 -16.37
C PHE A 104 9.73 -4.86 -14.89
N ARG A 105 10.82 -4.95 -14.13
CA ARG A 105 10.90 -4.43 -12.76
C ARG A 105 11.02 -2.91 -12.76
N VAL A 106 10.23 -2.24 -11.93
CA VAL A 106 10.12 -0.78 -11.89
C VAL A 106 11.14 -0.16 -10.97
N VAL A 107 11.32 -0.71 -9.77
CA VAL A 107 12.24 -0.16 -8.76
C VAL A 107 13.55 -0.93 -8.64
N SER A 108 13.59 -2.15 -9.16
CA SER A 108 14.78 -3.02 -9.12
C SER A 108 15.15 -3.55 -10.51
N ASN A 109 16.16 -4.43 -10.55
CA ASN A 109 16.60 -5.12 -11.75
C ASN A 109 16.80 -6.62 -11.45
N PRO A 110 16.27 -7.55 -12.26
CA PRO A 110 16.45 -8.99 -12.05
C PRO A 110 17.92 -9.43 -12.07
N GLY A 111 18.77 -8.73 -12.84
CA GLY A 111 20.20 -8.97 -12.92
C GLY A 111 21.02 -8.38 -11.76
N GLY A 112 20.37 -7.76 -10.77
CA GLY A 112 21.04 -7.11 -9.64
C GLY A 112 21.72 -5.78 -9.96
N SER A 113 21.43 -5.20 -11.13
CA SER A 113 21.93 -3.87 -11.53
C SER A 113 21.39 -2.76 -10.62
N ASP A 114 22.24 -1.76 -10.37
CA ASP A 114 21.86 -0.48 -9.75
C ASP A 114 21.07 0.43 -10.69
N ILE A 115 20.69 -0.03 -11.87
CA ILE A 115 19.80 0.66 -12.81
C ILE A 115 18.49 -0.14 -12.88
N PRO A 116 17.31 0.46 -12.59
CA PRO A 116 16.05 -0.28 -12.63
C PRO A 116 15.76 -0.76 -14.06
N GLU A 117 15.21 -1.96 -14.19
CA GLU A 117 14.97 -2.59 -15.50
C GLU A 117 14.02 -1.76 -16.38
N ILE A 118 13.04 -1.08 -15.79
CA ILE A 118 12.13 -0.16 -16.51
C ILE A 118 12.88 0.96 -17.24
N LEU A 119 14.03 1.41 -16.72
CA LEU A 119 14.82 2.46 -17.34
C LEU A 119 15.61 1.92 -18.54
N GLU A 120 16.16 0.71 -18.40
CA GLU A 120 16.88 0.02 -19.49
C GLU A 120 15.95 -0.23 -20.68
N ASN A 121 14.70 -0.58 -20.42
CA ASN A 121 13.67 -0.93 -21.40
C ASN A 121 12.65 0.20 -21.65
N ALA A 122 13.01 1.45 -21.35
CA ALA A 122 12.09 2.59 -21.42
C ALA A 122 11.41 2.78 -22.79
N ALA A 123 12.09 2.41 -23.88
CA ALA A 123 11.58 2.57 -25.25
C ALA A 123 10.49 1.55 -25.61
N ASP A 124 10.43 0.42 -24.91
CA ASP A 124 9.48 -0.67 -25.17
C ASP A 124 8.19 -0.53 -24.36
N LEU A 125 8.14 0.44 -23.45
CA LEU A 125 6.98 0.68 -22.59
C LEU A 125 5.87 1.42 -23.32
N GLU A 126 4.65 0.92 -23.13
CA GLU A 126 3.43 1.55 -23.63
C GLU A 126 2.50 1.88 -22.46
N PHE A 127 2.58 3.13 -21.99
CA PHE A 127 1.65 3.68 -21.01
C PHE A 127 0.78 4.76 -21.65
N ASP A 128 -0.49 4.80 -21.26
CA ASP A 128 -1.40 5.87 -21.67
C ASP A 128 -0.84 7.24 -21.24
N GLY A 129 -0.67 8.14 -22.22
CA GLY A 129 -0.15 9.49 -21.99
C GLY A 129 1.38 9.61 -21.95
N LEU A 130 2.13 8.49 -21.99
CA LEU A 130 3.59 8.54 -22.14
C LEU A 130 3.96 8.78 -23.61
N LYS A 131 4.58 9.92 -23.90
CA LYS A 131 5.01 10.28 -25.26
C LYS A 131 6.34 9.61 -25.59
N LYS A 132 6.36 8.70 -26.57
CA LYS A 132 7.57 7.98 -27.01
C LYS A 132 8.68 8.94 -27.43
N GLU A 133 8.34 10.05 -28.08
CA GLU A 133 9.30 11.08 -28.51
C GLU A 133 10.04 11.68 -27.31
N LYS A 134 9.33 11.91 -26.19
CA LYS A 134 9.92 12.47 -24.98
C LYS A 134 10.84 11.45 -24.28
N VAL A 135 10.46 10.18 -24.27
CA VAL A 135 11.31 9.10 -23.74
C VAL A 135 12.62 9.01 -24.53
N ILE A 136 12.54 9.04 -25.86
CA ILE A 136 13.72 9.01 -26.74
C ILE A 136 14.58 10.27 -26.53
N GLU A 137 13.98 11.46 -26.49
CA GLU A 137 14.69 12.72 -26.21
C GLU A 137 15.49 12.65 -24.91
N LEU A 138 14.86 12.23 -23.80
CA LEU A 138 15.52 12.15 -22.49
C LEU A 138 16.63 11.09 -22.47
N ARG A 139 16.42 9.95 -23.14
CA ARG A 139 17.44 8.89 -23.21
C ARG A 139 18.65 9.30 -24.04
N LEU A 140 18.44 10.02 -25.16
CA LEU A 140 19.52 10.49 -26.03
C LEU A 140 20.31 11.66 -25.43
N ALA A 141 19.76 12.39 -24.47
CA ALA A 141 20.48 13.45 -23.77
C ALA A 141 21.69 12.91 -22.98
N GLY A 142 21.61 11.67 -22.48
CA GLY A 142 22.72 10.98 -21.80
C GLY A 142 22.99 11.43 -20.36
N ASP A 143 22.37 12.51 -19.90
CA ASP A 143 22.52 13.09 -18.54
C ASP A 143 21.17 13.30 -17.81
N ARG A 144 20.05 12.84 -18.40
CA ARG A 144 18.68 13.06 -17.89
C ARG A 144 17.98 11.79 -17.39
N ASP A 145 18.75 10.78 -16.98
CA ASP A 145 18.20 9.49 -16.51
C ASP A 145 17.27 9.63 -15.30
N ASN A 146 17.58 10.52 -14.34
CA ASN A 146 16.69 10.77 -13.20
C ASN A 146 15.34 11.36 -13.66
N GLU A 147 15.34 12.26 -14.63
CA GLU A 147 14.11 12.85 -15.17
C GLU A 147 13.30 11.80 -15.93
N LEU A 148 13.96 10.99 -16.76
CA LEU A 148 13.31 9.87 -17.44
C LEU A 148 12.72 8.89 -16.44
N TYR A 149 13.45 8.51 -15.41
CA TYR A 149 12.97 7.57 -14.41
C TYR A 149 11.74 8.11 -13.66
N ARG A 150 11.73 9.39 -13.28
CA ARG A 150 10.56 10.04 -12.69
C ARG A 150 9.34 10.00 -13.60
N LEU A 151 9.54 10.30 -14.90
CA LEU A 151 8.49 10.22 -15.90
C LEU A 151 7.89 8.81 -15.97
N LEU A 152 8.74 7.77 -15.93
CA LEU A 152 8.33 6.37 -15.95
C LEU A 152 7.58 5.97 -14.66
N ILE A 153 8.04 6.40 -13.48
CA ILE A 153 7.33 6.16 -12.21
C ILE A 153 5.93 6.78 -12.23
N VAL A 154 5.80 8.01 -12.74
CA VAL A 154 4.49 8.67 -12.88
C VAL A 154 3.60 7.92 -13.86
N ALA A 155 4.13 7.50 -15.01
CA ALA A 155 3.40 6.72 -16.00
C ALA A 155 2.92 5.37 -15.42
N GLN A 156 3.79 4.67 -14.68
CA GLN A 156 3.45 3.42 -14.01
C GLN A 156 2.32 3.61 -12.99
N CYS A 157 2.42 4.63 -12.13
CA CYS A 157 1.38 4.90 -11.15
C CYS A 157 0.04 5.26 -11.83
N ASN A 158 0.07 6.03 -12.93
CA ASN A 158 -1.13 6.32 -13.73
C ASN A 158 -1.75 5.07 -14.37
N ALA A 159 -0.93 4.12 -14.80
CA ALA A 159 -1.43 2.83 -15.29
C ALA A 159 -2.13 2.04 -14.17
N LEU A 160 -1.53 2.01 -12.97
CA LEU A 160 -2.08 1.33 -11.79
C LEU A 160 -3.33 2.01 -11.22
N HIS A 161 -3.50 3.31 -11.41
CA HIS A 161 -4.70 4.07 -11.01
C HIS A 161 -6.00 3.42 -11.51
N LYS A 162 -6.01 2.87 -12.72
CA LYS A 162 -7.21 2.26 -13.32
C LYS A 162 -7.75 1.09 -12.48
N ALA A 163 -6.84 0.28 -11.91
CA ALA A 163 -7.19 -0.89 -11.13
C ALA A 163 -7.24 -0.59 -9.62
N MET A 164 -6.43 0.34 -9.14
CA MET A 164 -6.25 0.65 -7.72
C MET A 164 -6.28 2.16 -7.46
N PRO A 165 -7.39 2.86 -7.77
CA PRO A 165 -7.47 4.31 -7.63
C PRO A 165 -7.34 4.76 -6.17
N PHE A 166 -7.66 3.87 -5.22
CA PHE A 166 -7.52 4.13 -3.77
C PHE A 166 -6.06 4.33 -3.33
N LEU A 167 -5.08 3.73 -4.01
CA LEU A 167 -3.66 3.80 -3.65
C LEU A 167 -2.84 4.65 -4.65
N PHE A 168 -3.15 4.48 -5.93
CA PHE A 168 -2.54 5.22 -7.01
C PHE A 168 -3.49 6.30 -7.50
N ASP A 169 -3.85 7.26 -6.65
CA ASP A 169 -4.68 8.39 -7.06
C ASP A 169 -4.10 9.07 -8.32
N ARG A 170 -4.98 9.51 -9.22
CA ARG A 170 -4.64 9.95 -10.58
C ARG A 170 -3.58 11.04 -10.48
N ILE A 171 -2.45 10.89 -11.16
CA ILE A 171 -1.34 11.84 -11.09
C ILE A 171 -1.62 13.08 -11.96
N ASP A 172 -2.77 13.69 -11.69
CA ASP A 172 -3.07 15.09 -11.90
C ASP A 172 -2.87 15.86 -10.57
N SER A 173 -2.51 15.13 -9.50
CA SER A 173 -2.27 15.64 -8.16
C SER A 173 -0.90 16.29 -8.04
N GLU A 174 -0.90 17.42 -7.37
CA GLU A 174 0.25 18.22 -7.01
C GLU A 174 1.33 17.44 -6.22
N THR A 175 0.99 16.25 -5.70
CA THR A 175 1.93 15.29 -5.10
C THR A 175 3.03 14.82 -6.07
N ARG A 176 2.81 14.92 -7.39
CA ARG A 176 3.83 14.61 -8.42
C ARG A 176 5.02 15.54 -8.37
N LEU A 177 4.80 16.81 -8.03
CA LEU A 177 5.88 17.79 -7.86
C LEU A 177 6.83 17.35 -6.74
N LEU A 178 6.25 16.69 -5.73
CA LEU A 178 6.92 16.19 -4.54
C LEU A 178 7.54 14.81 -4.69
N LEU A 179 7.40 14.13 -5.84
CA LEU A 179 8.20 12.93 -6.13
C LEU A 179 9.68 13.31 -5.95
N PRO A 180 10.53 12.53 -5.24
CA PRO A 180 11.94 12.89 -5.09
C PRO A 180 12.73 12.83 -6.40
N ASP A 181 13.73 13.69 -6.56
CA ASP A 181 14.53 13.76 -7.80
C ASP A 181 15.65 12.73 -7.86
N SER A 182 16.26 12.43 -6.71
CA SER A 182 17.47 11.63 -6.60
C SER A 182 17.19 10.12 -6.46
N LEU A 183 16.22 9.58 -7.19
CA LEU A 183 15.78 8.20 -7.02
C LEU A 183 16.82 7.16 -7.45
N LEU A 184 17.67 7.49 -8.43
CA LEU A 184 18.73 6.59 -8.91
C LEU A 184 19.99 6.59 -8.03
N HIS A 185 20.14 7.56 -7.12
CA HIS A 185 21.30 7.59 -6.23
C HIS A 185 21.34 6.37 -5.32
N SER A 186 22.53 5.84 -5.05
CA SER A 186 22.75 4.65 -4.22
C SER A 186 22.19 4.77 -2.80
N ASN A 187 22.10 5.99 -2.26
CA ASN A 187 21.53 6.27 -0.95
C ASN A 187 20.04 6.63 -0.98
N SER A 188 19.36 6.51 -2.12
CA SER A 188 17.94 6.82 -2.22
C SER A 188 17.10 5.85 -1.36
N PRO A 189 15.97 6.30 -0.79
CA PRO A 189 15.14 5.44 0.05
C PRO A 189 14.52 4.27 -0.73
N ILE A 190 14.43 4.38 -2.07
CA ILE A 190 14.01 3.29 -2.97
C ILE A 190 15.12 2.26 -3.13
N ARG A 191 16.39 2.68 -3.33
CA ARG A 191 17.51 1.73 -3.41
C ARG A 191 17.64 0.90 -2.14
N ARG A 192 17.45 1.55 -1.00
CA ARG A 192 17.41 0.89 0.30
C ARG A 192 16.23 -0.07 0.44
N LEU A 193 15.04 0.24 -0.12
CA LEU A 193 13.90 -0.69 -0.16
C LEU A 193 14.27 -2.01 -0.84
N VAL A 194 15.00 -1.91 -1.96
CA VAL A 194 15.42 -3.06 -2.78
C VAL A 194 16.56 -3.83 -2.12
N ASN A 195 17.54 -3.14 -1.55
CA ASN A 195 18.79 -3.74 -1.08
C ASN A 195 18.75 -4.18 0.39
N ASP A 196 18.00 -3.47 1.25
CA ASP A 196 17.99 -3.74 2.70
C ASP A 196 16.97 -4.82 3.08
N ILE A 197 15.98 -5.12 2.22
CA ILE A 197 14.96 -6.15 2.44
C ILE A 197 15.07 -7.24 1.37
N ASP A 198 15.37 -8.46 1.81
CA ASP A 198 15.53 -9.63 0.94
C ASP A 198 14.25 -9.95 0.17
N GLU A 199 14.36 -10.38 -1.10
CA GLU A 199 13.21 -10.76 -1.95
C GLU A 199 12.36 -11.88 -1.31
N ASP A 200 12.99 -12.79 -0.57
CA ASP A 200 12.29 -13.87 0.18
C ASP A 200 11.32 -13.34 1.24
N SER A 201 11.51 -12.10 1.73
CA SER A 201 10.58 -11.49 2.67
C SER A 201 9.28 -11.05 1.99
N TRP A 202 9.29 -10.88 0.66
CA TRP A 202 8.16 -10.35 -0.10
C TRP A 202 7.16 -11.42 -0.54
N GLN A 203 7.40 -12.71 -0.26
CA GLN A 203 6.54 -13.81 -0.73
C GLN A 203 5.07 -13.72 -0.26
N GLU A 204 4.85 -13.17 0.93
CA GLU A 204 3.52 -13.00 1.52
C GLU A 204 3.21 -11.51 1.65
N VAL A 205 1.98 -11.13 1.27
CA VAL A 205 1.54 -9.73 1.20
C VAL A 205 1.55 -9.02 2.57
N GLU A 206 1.49 -9.80 3.65
CA GLU A 206 1.61 -9.35 5.03
C GLU A 206 2.87 -8.50 5.27
N ILE A 207 3.94 -8.67 4.46
CA ILE A 207 5.14 -7.81 4.52
C ILE A 207 4.80 -6.32 4.51
N ILE A 208 3.80 -5.91 3.74
CA ILE A 208 3.39 -4.52 3.60
C ILE A 208 2.85 -3.99 4.92
N GLY A 209 2.12 -4.83 5.63
CA GLY A 209 1.63 -4.55 6.97
C GLY A 209 2.76 -4.36 7.98
N TRP A 210 3.80 -5.18 7.92
CA TRP A 210 4.99 -5.05 8.77
C TRP A 210 5.81 -3.80 8.44
N ILE A 211 6.01 -3.51 7.15
CA ILE A 211 6.68 -2.31 6.68
C ILE A 211 5.96 -1.07 7.23
N TYR A 212 4.63 -1.02 7.08
CA TYR A 212 3.83 0.09 7.60
C TYR A 212 3.92 0.21 9.13
N GLN A 213 3.84 -0.90 9.86
CA GLN A 213 3.95 -0.90 11.32
C GLN A 213 5.27 -0.25 11.78
N PHE A 214 6.40 -0.67 11.20
CA PHE A 214 7.68 -0.12 11.58
C PHE A 214 7.87 1.31 11.04
N TYR A 215 7.26 1.66 9.91
CA TYR A 215 7.29 3.03 9.39
C TYR A 215 6.73 4.03 10.42
N ILE A 216 5.61 3.70 11.08
CA ILE A 216 4.97 4.62 12.03
C ILE A 216 5.50 4.51 13.47
N SER A 217 6.43 3.61 13.77
CA SER A 217 6.77 3.25 15.16
C SER A 217 7.36 4.42 15.96
N GLU A 218 8.26 5.21 15.35
CA GLU A 218 8.85 6.38 16.03
C GLU A 218 7.78 7.45 16.33
N LYS A 219 6.86 7.67 15.39
CA LYS A 219 5.77 8.62 15.55
C LYS A 219 4.84 8.18 16.68
N LYS A 220 4.54 6.87 16.75
CA LYS A 220 3.79 6.27 17.86
C LYS A 220 4.46 6.55 19.21
N ASP A 221 5.76 6.29 19.34
CA ASP A 221 6.50 6.51 20.58
C ASP A 221 6.50 7.99 21.02
N GLN A 222 6.41 8.93 20.06
CA GLN A 222 6.33 10.36 20.34
C GLN A 222 4.98 10.81 20.92
N VAL A 223 3.88 10.15 20.54
CA VAL A 223 2.50 10.57 20.84
C VAL A 223 1.82 9.72 21.91
N ILE A 224 2.28 8.48 22.11
CA ILE A 224 1.70 7.56 23.08
C ILE A 224 1.86 8.10 24.51
N GLY A 225 0.82 7.95 25.33
CA GLY A 225 0.80 8.42 26.72
C GLY A 225 0.61 9.94 26.89
N LYS A 226 0.32 10.69 25.81
CA LYS A 226 -0.04 12.11 25.84
C LYS A 226 -1.51 12.30 25.45
N VAL A 227 -2.04 13.51 25.63
CA VAL A 227 -3.30 13.90 24.99
C VAL A 227 -3.09 13.85 23.47
N VAL A 228 -3.70 12.87 22.82
CA VAL A 228 -3.51 12.58 21.40
C VAL A 228 -4.38 13.54 20.58
N ARG A 229 -3.77 14.31 19.68
CA ARG A 229 -4.48 15.16 18.72
C ARG A 229 -5.12 14.29 17.65
N SER A 230 -6.16 14.80 16.97
CA SER A 230 -6.86 14.07 15.91
C SER A 230 -5.91 13.53 14.82
N GLU A 231 -4.90 14.31 14.43
CA GLU A 231 -3.87 13.91 13.45
C GLU A 231 -2.96 12.77 13.90
N ASP A 232 -2.78 12.60 15.21
CA ASP A 232 -1.88 11.61 15.83
C ASP A 232 -2.61 10.32 16.25
N ILE A 233 -3.95 10.28 16.18
CA ILE A 233 -4.75 9.10 16.54
C ILE A 233 -4.24 7.83 15.83
N PRO A 234 -4.03 7.83 14.49
CA PRO A 234 -3.56 6.63 13.80
C PRO A 234 -2.24 6.09 14.36
N ALA A 235 -1.29 6.97 14.70
CA ALA A 235 -0.02 6.54 15.25
C ALA A 235 -0.16 6.00 16.69
N ALA A 236 -1.01 6.62 17.51
CA ALA A 236 -1.20 6.22 18.91
C ALA A 236 -1.95 4.89 19.06
N THR A 237 -2.93 4.62 18.19
CA THR A 237 -3.84 3.48 18.33
C THR A 237 -3.47 2.26 17.49
N GLN A 238 -2.48 2.36 16.59
CA GLN A 238 -2.08 1.22 15.77
C GLN A 238 -1.38 0.16 16.64
N LEU A 239 -2.07 -0.96 16.83
CA LEU A 239 -1.55 -2.17 17.46
C LEU A 239 -1.63 -3.31 16.46
N PHE A 240 -0.58 -4.14 16.42
CA PHE A 240 -0.53 -5.28 15.53
C PHE A 240 -1.02 -6.52 16.25
N THR A 241 -1.82 -7.32 15.54
CA THR A 241 -2.28 -8.63 16.00
C THR A 241 -1.32 -9.69 15.48
N PRO A 242 -0.52 -10.37 16.35
CA PRO A 242 0.36 -11.46 15.93
C PRO A 242 -0.36 -12.48 15.05
N ASN A 243 0.34 -13.04 14.05
CA ASN A 243 -0.27 -13.91 13.03
C ASN A 243 -1.04 -15.09 13.65
N TRP A 244 -0.50 -15.74 14.70
CA TRP A 244 -1.21 -16.82 15.38
C TRP A 244 -2.54 -16.37 16.02
N ILE A 245 -2.63 -15.14 16.53
CA ILE A 245 -3.88 -14.58 17.07
C ILE A 245 -4.86 -14.33 15.94
N VAL A 246 -4.39 -13.79 14.81
CA VAL A 246 -5.21 -13.59 13.61
C VAL A 246 -5.83 -14.91 13.15
N LYS A 247 -4.99 -15.92 12.91
CA LYS A 247 -5.41 -17.28 12.55
C LYS A 247 -6.39 -17.84 13.56
N TYR A 248 -6.05 -17.78 14.85
CA TYR A 248 -6.91 -18.25 15.93
C TYR A 248 -8.30 -17.62 15.88
N MET A 249 -8.39 -16.29 15.75
CA MET A 249 -9.67 -15.58 15.70
C MET A 249 -10.50 -16.00 14.49
N VAL A 250 -9.93 -16.01 13.29
CA VAL A 250 -10.67 -16.31 12.06
C VAL A 250 -11.10 -17.79 12.01
N GLN A 251 -10.19 -18.70 12.33
CA GLN A 251 -10.46 -20.14 12.29
C GLN A 251 -11.53 -20.55 13.31
N ASN A 252 -11.55 -19.91 14.49
CA ASN A 252 -12.55 -20.16 15.53
C ASN A 252 -13.82 -19.29 15.43
N THR A 253 -13.94 -18.48 14.37
CA THR A 253 -15.16 -17.73 14.04
C THR A 253 -15.75 -18.22 12.72
N LEU A 254 -15.16 -17.82 11.59
CA LEU A 254 -15.61 -18.22 10.25
C LEU A 254 -15.49 -19.74 10.03
N GLY A 255 -14.33 -20.31 10.35
CA GLY A 255 -14.09 -21.75 10.20
C GLY A 255 -15.00 -22.58 11.11
N ARG A 256 -15.17 -22.16 12.37
CA ARG A 256 -16.12 -22.79 13.31
C ARG A 256 -17.56 -22.72 12.82
N MET A 257 -18.00 -21.59 12.26
CA MET A 257 -19.34 -21.46 11.72
C MET A 257 -19.57 -22.44 10.57
N TRP A 258 -18.60 -22.60 9.67
CA TRP A 258 -18.67 -23.59 8.60
C TRP A 258 -18.75 -25.02 9.14
N LEU A 259 -17.84 -25.39 10.05
CA LEU A 259 -17.78 -26.74 10.64
C LEU A 259 -18.98 -27.08 11.53
N ALA A 260 -19.68 -26.09 12.10
CA ALA A 260 -20.92 -26.34 12.82
C ALA A 260 -22.01 -26.89 11.88
N THR A 261 -22.05 -26.41 10.63
CA THR A 261 -23.01 -26.87 9.60
C THR A 261 -22.51 -28.09 8.84
N TYR A 262 -21.20 -28.18 8.60
CA TYR A 262 -20.55 -29.26 7.87
C TYR A 262 -19.43 -29.90 8.71
N PRO A 263 -19.76 -30.74 9.71
CA PRO A 263 -18.76 -31.31 10.63
C PRO A 263 -17.70 -32.19 9.96
N ASP A 264 -18.05 -32.80 8.81
CA ASP A 264 -17.18 -33.68 8.04
C ASP A 264 -16.32 -32.94 6.99
N SER A 265 -16.30 -31.60 7.01
CA SER A 265 -15.51 -30.79 6.07
C SER A 265 -14.00 -30.91 6.32
N ASP A 266 -13.25 -31.09 5.23
CA ASP A 266 -11.78 -31.14 5.22
C ASP A 266 -11.13 -29.79 5.62
N LEU A 267 -11.91 -28.71 5.75
CA LEU A 267 -11.43 -27.40 6.18
C LEU A 267 -10.73 -27.49 7.54
N LYS A 268 -11.20 -28.39 8.42
CA LYS A 268 -10.64 -28.60 9.77
C LYS A 268 -9.14 -28.87 9.73
N ASP A 269 -8.68 -29.71 8.80
CA ASP A 269 -7.27 -30.11 8.68
C ASP A 269 -6.35 -28.96 8.19
N LYS A 270 -6.96 -27.90 7.65
CA LYS A 270 -6.25 -26.71 7.15
C LYS A 270 -6.17 -25.59 8.18
N MET A 271 -6.81 -25.74 9.34
CA MET A 271 -6.91 -24.72 10.38
C MET A 271 -6.05 -25.06 11.61
N GLU A 272 -4.76 -24.74 11.54
CA GLU A 272 -3.72 -24.98 12.57
C GLU A 272 -4.11 -24.58 14.00
N TYR A 273 -4.90 -23.51 14.16
CA TYR A 273 -5.30 -22.96 15.45
C TYR A 273 -6.79 -23.19 15.78
N TYR A 274 -7.48 -24.05 15.03
CA TYR A 274 -8.85 -24.43 15.33
C TYR A 274 -8.96 -25.19 16.64
N ILE A 275 -9.93 -24.84 17.48
CA ILE A 275 -10.25 -25.53 18.73
C ILE A 275 -11.57 -26.28 18.56
N GLU A 276 -11.52 -27.59 18.75
CA GLU A 276 -12.72 -28.42 18.80
C GLU A 276 -13.61 -28.02 19.99
N PRO A 277 -14.92 -27.85 19.78
CA PRO A 277 -15.86 -27.61 20.87
C PRO A 277 -15.78 -28.75 21.90
N ALA A 278 -15.63 -28.40 23.18
CA ALA A 278 -15.76 -29.36 24.26
C ALA A 278 -17.22 -29.85 24.37
N GLU A 279 -17.41 -31.05 24.93
CA GLU A 279 -18.76 -31.56 25.24
C GLU A 279 -19.56 -30.54 26.05
N GLN A 280 -20.75 -30.22 25.54
CA GLN A 280 -21.68 -29.30 26.19
C GLN A 280 -22.74 -30.07 26.96
N LYS A 281 -23.36 -29.41 27.95
CA LYS A 281 -24.55 -29.96 28.60
C LYS A 281 -25.66 -30.17 27.56
N PRO A 282 -26.53 -31.20 27.71
CA PRO A 282 -27.57 -31.51 26.72
C PRO A 282 -28.46 -30.32 26.33
N GLU A 283 -28.81 -29.47 27.30
CA GLU A 283 -29.63 -28.26 27.08
C GLU A 283 -28.92 -27.22 26.19
N VAL A 284 -27.61 -27.07 26.34
CA VAL A 284 -26.81 -26.14 25.53
C VAL A 284 -26.62 -26.71 24.12
N GLN A 285 -26.37 -28.03 24.02
CA GLN A 285 -26.24 -28.68 22.72
C GLN A 285 -27.54 -28.56 21.91
N ALA A 286 -28.71 -28.80 22.52
CA ALA A 286 -29.99 -28.67 21.85
C ALA A 286 -30.25 -27.24 21.34
N GLU A 287 -29.78 -26.21 22.05
CA GLU A 287 -29.88 -24.82 21.60
C GLU A 287 -28.92 -24.54 20.44
N LEU A 288 -27.68 -25.05 20.49
CA LEU A 288 -26.71 -24.95 19.41
C LEU A 288 -27.23 -25.61 18.12
N ASP A 289 -27.77 -26.82 18.24
CA ASP A 289 -28.36 -27.55 17.11
C ASP A 289 -29.56 -26.78 16.51
N ARG A 290 -30.34 -26.07 17.34
CA ARG A 290 -31.48 -25.27 16.89
C ARG A 290 -31.07 -24.03 16.10
N ILE A 291 -30.00 -23.34 16.51
CA ILE A 291 -29.54 -22.11 15.86
C ILE A 291 -28.59 -22.37 14.69
N THR A 292 -27.99 -23.56 14.62
CA THR A 292 -27.11 -23.96 13.53
C THR A 292 -27.95 -24.28 12.29
N PRO A 293 -27.71 -23.60 11.15
CA PRO A 293 -28.44 -23.88 9.93
C PRO A 293 -28.10 -25.27 9.39
N ASN A 294 -29.05 -25.92 8.74
CA ASN A 294 -28.82 -27.23 8.10
C ASN A 294 -27.98 -27.12 6.81
N GLU A 295 -27.95 -25.95 6.19
CA GLU A 295 -27.17 -25.67 4.99
C GLU A 295 -26.68 -24.21 5.03
N LEU A 296 -25.44 -24.00 4.61
CA LEU A 296 -24.84 -22.68 4.40
C LEU A 296 -24.35 -22.55 2.96
N ASN A 297 -24.78 -21.48 2.31
CA ASN A 297 -24.22 -21.05 1.04
C ASN A 297 -23.07 -20.07 1.32
N PRO A 298 -21.84 -20.33 0.81
CA PRO A 298 -20.70 -19.45 1.07
C PRO A 298 -20.93 -18.02 0.58
N GLU A 299 -21.75 -17.80 -0.44
CA GLU A 299 -22.03 -16.47 -0.98
C GLU A 299 -22.88 -15.59 -0.05
N ASP A 300 -23.57 -16.18 0.93
CA ASP A 300 -24.45 -15.48 1.87
C ASP A 300 -23.73 -15.12 3.19
N ILE A 301 -22.46 -15.53 3.35
CA ILE A 301 -21.67 -15.31 4.57
C ILE A 301 -20.89 -13.99 4.45
N THR A 302 -21.17 -13.02 5.32
CA THR A 302 -20.38 -11.78 5.39
C THR A 302 -19.42 -11.80 6.59
N PHE A 303 -18.20 -11.31 6.39
CA PHE A 303 -17.16 -11.13 7.41
C PHE A 303 -16.76 -9.65 7.46
N LEU A 304 -16.83 -9.06 8.66
CA LEU A 304 -16.50 -7.66 8.88
C LEU A 304 -15.38 -7.53 9.91
N ASP A 305 -14.30 -6.84 9.52
CA ASP A 305 -13.31 -6.31 10.45
C ASP A 305 -13.50 -4.78 10.59
N PRO A 306 -14.09 -4.29 11.70
CA PRO A 306 -14.44 -2.87 11.85
C PRO A 306 -13.26 -1.97 12.26
N ALA A 307 -12.05 -2.51 12.40
CA ALA A 307 -10.82 -1.79 12.69
C ALA A 307 -9.63 -2.48 12.00
N CYS A 308 -9.73 -2.62 10.68
CA CYS A 308 -8.95 -3.61 9.94
C CYS A 308 -7.44 -3.33 9.86
N GLY A 309 -7.01 -2.12 10.17
CA GLY A 309 -5.62 -1.70 10.02
C GLY A 309 -5.13 -1.99 8.60
N SER A 310 -3.99 -2.68 8.49
CA SER A 310 -3.42 -3.14 7.22
C SER A 310 -4.02 -4.44 6.67
N GLY A 311 -5.12 -4.95 7.24
CA GLY A 311 -5.93 -6.01 6.66
C GLY A 311 -5.53 -7.44 7.01
N HIS A 312 -4.71 -7.68 8.04
CA HIS A 312 -4.23 -9.04 8.39
C HIS A 312 -5.37 -10.04 8.65
N ILE A 313 -6.41 -9.62 9.37
CA ILE A 313 -7.58 -10.46 9.65
C ILE A 313 -8.35 -10.72 8.35
N LEU A 314 -8.48 -9.72 7.48
CA LEU A 314 -9.15 -9.87 6.18
C LEU A 314 -8.39 -10.84 5.25
N ILE A 315 -7.06 -10.83 5.27
CA ILE A 315 -6.21 -11.75 4.49
C ILE A 315 -6.42 -13.20 4.95
N GLU A 316 -6.47 -13.44 6.26
CA GLU A 316 -6.76 -14.77 6.80
C GLU A 316 -8.21 -15.18 6.51
N ALA A 317 -9.18 -14.27 6.65
CA ALA A 317 -10.57 -14.53 6.27
C ALA A 317 -10.68 -14.92 4.78
N TYR A 318 -9.96 -14.24 3.89
CA TYR A 318 -9.86 -14.60 2.48
C TYR A 318 -9.35 -16.03 2.28
N ALA A 319 -8.29 -16.42 3.00
CA ALA A 319 -7.74 -17.77 2.91
C ALA A 319 -8.78 -18.84 3.31
N ILE A 320 -9.51 -18.62 4.41
CA ILE A 320 -10.57 -19.55 4.85
C ILE A 320 -11.74 -19.60 3.87
N PHE A 321 -12.21 -18.45 3.38
CA PHE A 321 -13.26 -18.43 2.35
C PHE A 321 -12.82 -19.16 1.09
N LYS A 322 -11.59 -18.97 0.63
CA LYS A 322 -11.06 -19.66 -0.56
C LYS A 322 -11.18 -21.18 -0.43
N GLU A 323 -10.80 -21.73 0.72
CA GLU A 323 -10.94 -23.17 0.99
C GLU A 323 -12.41 -23.62 1.01
N ILE A 324 -13.30 -22.84 1.62
CA ILE A 324 -14.75 -23.10 1.63
C ILE A 324 -15.32 -23.13 0.20
N TYR A 325 -15.01 -22.14 -0.63
CA TYR A 325 -15.49 -22.10 -2.01
C TYR A 325 -14.94 -23.26 -2.86
N LEU A 326 -13.68 -23.64 -2.66
CA LEU A 326 -13.08 -24.80 -3.32
C LEU A 326 -13.79 -26.09 -2.93
N GLU A 327 -14.07 -26.30 -1.65
CA GLU A 327 -14.82 -27.45 -1.13
C GLU A 327 -16.22 -27.55 -1.76
N ARG A 328 -16.88 -26.41 -1.98
CA ARG A 328 -18.19 -26.33 -2.65
C ARG A 328 -18.13 -26.48 -4.18
N GLY A 329 -16.95 -26.72 -4.76
CA GLY A 329 -16.77 -27.01 -6.18
C GLY A 329 -16.77 -25.79 -7.09
N TYR A 330 -16.55 -24.58 -6.54
CA TYR A 330 -16.44 -23.38 -7.36
C TYR A 330 -15.19 -23.39 -8.22
N ARG A 331 -15.27 -22.75 -9.39
CA ARG A 331 -14.12 -22.61 -10.29
C ARG A 331 -13.11 -21.66 -9.67
N THR A 332 -11.86 -22.08 -9.54
CA THR A 332 -10.77 -21.31 -8.92
C THR A 332 -10.65 -19.87 -9.44
N ARG A 333 -10.93 -19.64 -10.74
CA ARG A 333 -10.88 -18.30 -11.36
C ARG A 333 -12.02 -17.36 -10.93
N ASP A 334 -13.15 -17.90 -10.47
CA ASP A 334 -14.34 -17.12 -10.10
C ASP A 334 -14.31 -16.79 -8.58
N ILE A 335 -13.62 -17.61 -7.78
CA ILE A 335 -13.53 -17.51 -6.32
C ILE A 335 -13.05 -16.12 -5.85
N PRO A 336 -11.94 -15.54 -6.37
CA PRO A 336 -11.46 -14.26 -5.87
C PRO A 336 -12.52 -13.15 -5.98
N LYS A 337 -13.19 -13.07 -7.13
CA LYS A 337 -14.24 -12.08 -7.36
C LYS A 337 -15.40 -12.26 -6.38
N LEU A 338 -15.86 -13.50 -6.19
CA LEU A 338 -16.96 -13.80 -5.26
C LEU A 338 -16.61 -13.40 -3.83
N ILE A 339 -15.41 -13.73 -3.35
CA ILE A 339 -14.96 -13.39 -2.00
C ILE A 339 -14.91 -11.87 -1.80
N LEU A 340 -14.34 -11.15 -2.77
CA LEU A 340 -14.20 -9.69 -2.69
C LEU A 340 -15.56 -8.96 -2.78
N GLU A 341 -16.51 -9.47 -3.57
CA GLU A 341 -17.82 -8.82 -3.75
C GLU A 341 -18.82 -9.15 -2.65
N LYS A 342 -18.75 -10.35 -2.06
CA LYS A 342 -19.82 -10.87 -1.20
C LYS A 342 -19.41 -11.06 0.25
N ASN A 343 -18.16 -11.42 0.49
CA ASN A 343 -17.78 -11.98 1.78
C ASN A 343 -17.03 -10.99 2.67
N ILE A 344 -16.07 -10.23 2.14
CA ILE A 344 -15.09 -9.52 2.98
C ILE A 344 -15.36 -8.02 3.01
N PHE A 345 -15.53 -7.49 4.21
CA PHE A 345 -15.72 -6.07 4.47
C PHE A 345 -14.75 -5.59 5.57
N GLY A 346 -14.20 -4.40 5.38
CA GLY A 346 -13.28 -3.78 6.33
C GLY A 346 -13.65 -2.32 6.56
N LEU A 347 -13.43 -1.84 7.78
CA LEU A 347 -13.51 -0.43 8.14
C LEU A 347 -12.26 -0.06 8.93
N ASP A 348 -11.70 1.11 8.66
CA ASP A 348 -10.67 1.71 9.50
C ASP A 348 -10.83 3.23 9.53
N ILE A 349 -10.44 3.85 10.64
CA ILE A 349 -10.47 5.32 10.78
C ILE A 349 -9.30 5.98 10.04
N CYS A 350 -8.22 5.24 9.79
CA CYS A 350 -7.05 5.70 9.09
C CYS A 350 -7.14 5.31 7.61
N ASP A 351 -7.43 6.28 6.74
CA ASP A 351 -7.48 6.09 5.28
C ASP A 351 -6.24 5.37 4.74
N ARG A 352 -5.07 5.71 5.28
CA ARG A 352 -3.79 5.10 4.91
C ARG A 352 -3.71 3.61 5.23
N ALA A 353 -4.19 3.21 6.40
CA ALA A 353 -4.25 1.80 6.78
C ALA A 353 -5.27 1.06 5.91
N ALA A 354 -6.45 1.65 5.69
CA ALA A 354 -7.49 1.11 4.81
C ALA A 354 -6.98 0.89 3.37
N GLN A 355 -6.21 1.84 2.81
CA GLN A 355 -5.57 1.69 1.49
C GLN A 355 -4.65 0.47 1.43
N LEU A 356 -3.85 0.23 2.48
CA LEU A 356 -2.98 -0.93 2.58
C LEU A 356 -3.77 -2.23 2.72
N ALA A 357 -4.87 -2.23 3.49
CA ALA A 357 -5.77 -3.38 3.58
C ALA A 357 -6.39 -3.71 2.22
N CYS A 358 -6.91 -2.72 1.50
CA CYS A 358 -7.45 -2.89 0.15
C CYS A 358 -6.39 -3.46 -0.80
N PHE A 359 -5.18 -2.92 -0.79
CA PHE A 359 -4.08 -3.45 -1.59
C PHE A 359 -3.75 -4.89 -1.21
N ALA A 360 -3.62 -5.18 0.08
CA ALA A 360 -3.17 -6.48 0.54
C ALA A 360 -4.19 -7.58 0.23
N VAL A 361 -5.48 -7.31 0.43
CA VAL A 361 -6.57 -8.22 0.08
C VAL A 361 -6.64 -8.42 -1.45
N LEU A 362 -6.47 -7.36 -2.24
CA LEU A 362 -6.46 -7.46 -3.71
C LEU A 362 -5.28 -8.31 -4.22
N MET A 363 -4.09 -8.15 -3.62
CA MET A 363 -2.92 -8.96 -3.97
C MET A 363 -3.08 -10.42 -3.54
N LYS A 364 -3.69 -10.69 -2.37
CA LYS A 364 -4.00 -12.08 -1.96
C LYS A 364 -5.02 -12.74 -2.90
N ALA A 365 -5.84 -11.93 -3.57
CA ALA A 365 -6.86 -12.38 -4.49
C ALA A 365 -6.36 -12.61 -5.93
N ARG A 366 -5.18 -12.09 -6.29
CA ARG A 366 -4.50 -12.37 -7.56
C ARG A 366 -3.93 -13.78 -7.58
#